data_AF-A0A6N7G9C9-F1
#
_entry.id   AF-A0A6N7G9C9-F1
#
_cell.length_a   1.000
_cell.length_b   1.000
_cell.length_c   1.000
_cell.angle_alpha   90.00
_cell.angle_beta   90.00
_cell.angle_gamma   90.00
#
_symmetry.space_group_name_H-M   'P 1'
#
loop_
_entity.id
_entity.type
_entity.pdbx_description
1 polymer ?
#
loop_
_entity_poly.entity_id
_entity_poly.type
_entity_poly.pdbx_seq_one_letter_code
_entity_poly.pdbx_strand_id
1 'polypeptide(L)'
;MLRVSAGAVAISVVTVLPMFLTAGLAVQIGADLDFSPSALGIAPAAFFGAMVLGSPFAGRLVERVGALGAIRGVVLFVAVLLALIAGTASSLTLLVAYLAAAGIANALGQPATNQLVAQRILPTRQGVAYGAKYSAIPVASMLAGVAVPLLGLTVGWRWAFAVFALFASFVALWPFGQMPGRSTQANAQGSGTRLPRRILLVLAVGVSFAAAGGSTLAIFMVASAVDTGWGEARAGVLFAAASAVGVAARLLSGVRADQRGRNHLWVVSLMLVAGAIGVAALAMDNLVLFAIGAPLAFGAGWGWPGVFILSIVNLNPTGPAAATALTQVGTSAGCVFGPLTFGVLAENSSYGTAWAVNALTLLVAAAVIVMGRRQVLNYLSTLPSGIVPSRDRDQPTRDLEKMMTNQKLVESYFAACTGGDAGAIAEHFCEDAVVYDLNHDPVRGATTIGDFYVRVRDRWKGATWEVNTYAEGVDTAAIEWTMRGTNRDKPFAVRGSEHYEFRDGAIRQIRQYWAFDRKNPDVGLRGYPYASDARFTAGEAGVDAS
;
A
#
# COMPACT_ATOMS: atom_id res chain seq x y z
N MET A 1 5.32 -0.20 10.23
CA MET A 1 5.13 -0.81 8.88
C MET A 1 4.97 -2.33 8.97
N LEU A 2 6.01 -3.08 9.36
CA LEU A 2 5.99 -4.57 9.41
C LEU A 2 4.78 -5.17 10.14
N ARG A 3 4.47 -4.71 11.37
CA ARG A 3 3.30 -5.20 12.13
C ARG A 3 1.95 -4.95 11.42
N VAL A 4 1.80 -3.80 10.76
CA VAL A 4 0.56 -3.42 10.04
C VAL A 4 0.41 -4.27 8.78
N SER A 5 1.49 -4.41 8.01
CA SER A 5 1.51 -5.23 6.81
C SER A 5 1.29 -6.71 7.14
N ALA A 6 1.93 -7.24 8.19
CA ALA A 6 1.74 -8.62 8.64
C ALA A 6 0.28 -8.88 9.05
N GLY A 7 -0.33 -7.98 9.82
CA GLY A 7 -1.75 -8.11 10.20
C GLY A 7 -2.69 -8.09 8.98
N ALA A 8 -2.49 -7.14 8.06
CA ALA A 8 -3.28 -7.06 6.83
C ALA A 8 -3.15 -8.31 5.96
N VAL A 9 -1.94 -8.86 5.85
CA VAL A 9 -1.67 -10.11 5.14
C VAL A 9 -2.36 -11.28 5.83
N ALA A 10 -2.20 -11.44 7.15
CA ALA A 10 -2.81 -12.54 7.90
C ALA A 10 -4.34 -12.55 7.78
N ILE A 11 -4.98 -11.39 7.94
CA ILE A 11 -6.44 -11.25 7.73
C ILE A 11 -6.81 -11.64 6.30
N SER A 12 -6.08 -11.11 5.31
CA SER A 12 -6.36 -11.40 3.89
C SER A 12 -6.20 -12.89 3.57
N VAL A 13 -5.18 -13.56 4.13
CA VAL A 13 -4.96 -15.01 4.01
C VAL A 13 -6.16 -15.76 4.57
N VAL A 14 -6.55 -15.46 5.82
CA VAL A 14 -7.68 -16.15 6.46
C VAL A 14 -8.95 -16.03 5.63
N THR A 15 -9.28 -14.84 5.14
CA THR A 15 -10.52 -14.61 4.39
C THR A 15 -10.62 -15.32 3.05
N VAL A 16 -9.52 -15.89 2.52
CA VAL A 16 -9.53 -16.68 1.29
C VAL A 16 -9.18 -18.15 1.51
N LEU A 17 -8.70 -18.53 2.70
CA LEU A 17 -8.30 -19.91 3.03
C LEU A 17 -9.38 -20.95 2.73
N PRO A 18 -10.69 -20.74 3.03
CA PRO A 18 -11.71 -21.74 2.72
C PRO A 18 -11.69 -22.17 1.26
N MET A 19 -11.58 -21.22 0.32
CA MET A 19 -11.56 -21.51 -1.11
C MET A 19 -10.28 -22.24 -1.53
N PHE A 20 -9.11 -21.79 -1.05
CA PHE A 20 -7.84 -22.38 -1.47
C PHE A 20 -7.56 -23.73 -0.81
N LEU A 21 -8.02 -23.96 0.41
CA LEU A 21 -7.99 -25.28 1.03
C LEU A 21 -8.84 -26.27 0.26
N THR A 22 -10.06 -25.88 -0.13
CA THR A 22 -10.92 -26.72 -0.98
C THR A 22 -10.23 -27.03 -2.32
N ALA A 23 -9.56 -26.05 -2.94
CA ALA A 23 -8.82 -26.28 -4.19
C ALA A 23 -7.61 -27.22 -4.01
N GLY A 24 -6.81 -27.01 -2.96
CA GLY A 24 -5.65 -27.84 -2.68
C GLY A 24 -6.03 -29.29 -2.36
N LEU A 25 -7.11 -29.47 -1.59
CA LEU A 25 -7.62 -30.77 -1.15
C LEU A 25 -8.73 -31.32 -2.07
N ALA A 26 -8.85 -30.79 -3.28
CA ALA A 26 -9.93 -31.09 -4.22
C ALA A 26 -10.09 -32.60 -4.49
N VAL A 27 -8.97 -33.30 -4.62
CA VAL A 27 -8.95 -34.74 -4.92
C VAL A 27 -9.50 -35.55 -3.75
N GLN A 28 -9.07 -35.24 -2.52
CA GLN A 28 -9.53 -35.97 -1.32
C GLN A 28 -10.98 -35.64 -0.98
N ILE A 29 -11.39 -34.38 -1.13
CA ILE A 29 -12.78 -33.94 -0.89
C ILE A 29 -13.70 -34.56 -1.94
N GLY A 30 -13.30 -34.59 -3.21
CA GLY A 30 -14.09 -35.19 -4.28
C GLY A 30 -14.31 -36.69 -4.07
N ALA A 31 -13.28 -37.42 -3.61
CA ALA A 31 -13.39 -38.84 -3.28
C ALA A 31 -14.32 -39.12 -2.09
N ASP A 32 -14.33 -38.25 -1.07
CA ASP A 32 -15.16 -38.42 0.14
C ASP A 32 -16.62 -37.98 -0.07
N LEU A 33 -16.84 -36.93 -0.87
CA LEU A 33 -18.16 -36.33 -1.11
C LEU A 33 -18.80 -36.76 -2.44
N ASP A 34 -18.19 -37.73 -3.12
CA ASP A 34 -18.63 -38.33 -4.39
C ASP A 34 -18.92 -37.30 -5.51
N PHE A 35 -17.94 -36.45 -5.78
CA PHE A 35 -18.00 -35.51 -6.91
C PHE A 35 -16.66 -35.43 -7.67
N SER A 36 -16.75 -35.17 -8.97
CA SER A 36 -15.56 -34.97 -9.82
C SER A 36 -14.82 -33.67 -9.46
N PRO A 37 -13.48 -33.66 -9.33
CA PRO A 37 -12.71 -32.44 -9.05
C PRO A 37 -12.98 -31.28 -10.02
N SER A 38 -13.38 -31.55 -11.27
CA SER A 38 -13.78 -30.51 -12.24
C SER A 38 -15.08 -29.77 -11.86
N ALA A 39 -15.98 -30.42 -11.12
CA ALA A 39 -17.20 -29.78 -10.58
C ALA A 39 -16.90 -28.67 -9.57
N LEU A 40 -15.68 -28.60 -9.02
CA LEU A 40 -15.24 -27.49 -8.17
C LEU A 40 -15.19 -26.14 -8.90
N GLY A 41 -15.32 -26.09 -10.23
CA GLY A 41 -15.46 -24.82 -10.95
C GLY A 41 -16.61 -23.94 -10.45
N ILE A 42 -17.64 -24.54 -9.85
CA ILE A 42 -18.79 -23.83 -9.25
C ILE A 42 -18.41 -23.12 -7.94
N ALA A 43 -17.48 -23.67 -7.16
CA ALA A 43 -17.09 -23.12 -5.86
C ALA A 43 -16.51 -21.68 -5.94
N PRO A 44 -15.56 -21.36 -6.84
CA PRO A 44 -15.09 -20.00 -7.09
C PRO A 44 -16.20 -19.06 -7.53
N ALA A 45 -17.12 -19.52 -8.38
CA ALA A 45 -18.25 -18.70 -8.81
C ALA A 45 -19.16 -18.32 -7.64
N ALA A 46 -19.46 -19.27 -6.76
CA ALA A 46 -20.21 -19.00 -5.54
C ALA A 46 -19.45 -18.05 -4.61
N PHE A 47 -18.16 -18.29 -4.39
CA PHE A 47 -17.30 -17.46 -3.52
C PHE A 47 -17.18 -16.02 -4.06
N PHE A 48 -16.71 -15.84 -5.28
CA PHE A 48 -16.48 -14.52 -5.87
C PHE A 48 -17.78 -13.82 -6.27
N GLY A 49 -18.83 -14.57 -6.66
CA GLY A 49 -20.16 -14.04 -6.90
C GLY A 49 -20.78 -13.49 -5.62
N ALA A 50 -20.74 -14.24 -4.53
CA ALA A 50 -21.20 -13.78 -3.23
C ALA A 50 -20.36 -12.60 -2.69
N MET A 51 -19.06 -12.57 -2.98
CA MET A 51 -18.21 -11.42 -2.68
C MET A 51 -18.69 -10.14 -3.37
N VAL A 52 -19.07 -10.21 -4.65
CA VAL A 52 -19.62 -9.05 -5.39
C VAL A 52 -20.93 -8.58 -4.75
N LEU A 53 -21.83 -9.51 -4.43
CA LEU A 53 -23.13 -9.22 -3.81
C LEU A 53 -23.00 -8.66 -2.38
N GLY A 54 -21.98 -9.09 -1.63
CA GLY A 54 -21.72 -8.62 -0.26
C GLY A 54 -21.11 -7.22 -0.19
N SER A 55 -20.51 -6.72 -1.28
CA SER A 55 -19.76 -5.46 -1.28
C SER A 55 -20.56 -4.20 -0.84
N PRO A 56 -21.85 -4.02 -1.17
CA PRO A 56 -22.62 -2.83 -0.73
C PRO A 56 -22.93 -2.80 0.78
N PHE A 57 -22.77 -3.94 1.47
CA PHE A 57 -23.02 -4.05 2.91
C PHE A 57 -21.76 -3.78 3.74
N ALA A 58 -20.58 -3.83 3.12
CA ALA A 58 -19.30 -3.61 3.77
C ALA A 58 -19.18 -2.23 4.41
N GLY A 59 -19.53 -1.17 3.68
CA GLY A 59 -19.44 0.20 4.18
C GLY A 59 -20.31 0.42 5.41
N ARG A 60 -21.58 -0.01 5.33
CA ARG A 60 -22.56 0.11 6.43
C ARG A 60 -22.15 -0.66 7.68
N LEU A 61 -21.53 -1.82 7.53
CA LEU A 61 -21.04 -2.59 8.69
C LEU A 61 -19.88 -1.87 9.38
N VAL A 62 -18.89 -1.41 8.61
CA VAL A 62 -17.73 -0.68 9.14
C VAL A 62 -18.15 0.61 9.84
N GLU A 63 -19.13 1.34 9.31
CA GLU A 63 -19.70 2.54 9.94
C GLU A 63 -20.37 2.24 11.30
N ARG A 64 -21.04 1.09 11.44
CA ARG A 64 -21.78 0.74 12.66
C ARG A 64 -20.91 0.16 13.77
N VAL A 65 -19.96 -0.73 13.45
CA VAL A 65 -19.17 -1.47 14.46
C VAL A 65 -17.70 -1.05 14.53
N GLY A 66 -17.28 -0.11 13.68
CA GLY A 66 -15.90 0.32 13.55
C GLY A 66 -15.02 -0.70 12.81
N ALA A 67 -13.90 -0.23 12.24
CA ALA A 67 -13.02 -1.04 11.39
C ALA A 67 -12.42 -2.26 12.12
N LEU A 68 -11.99 -2.09 13.38
CA LEU A 68 -11.40 -3.18 14.17
C LEU A 68 -12.44 -4.24 14.55
N GLY A 69 -13.66 -3.80 14.92
CA GLY A 69 -14.78 -4.70 15.22
C GLY A 69 -15.19 -5.50 13.98
N ALA A 70 -15.32 -4.84 12.83
CA ALA A 70 -15.64 -5.48 11.56
C ALA A 70 -14.58 -6.52 11.14
N ILE A 71 -13.30 -6.17 11.23
CA ILE A 71 -12.20 -7.10 10.91
C ILE A 71 -12.24 -8.35 11.79
N ARG A 72 -12.37 -8.19 13.12
CA ARG A 72 -12.44 -9.31 14.05
C ARG A 72 -13.66 -10.19 13.78
N GLY A 73 -14.82 -9.58 13.57
CA GLY A 73 -16.05 -10.29 13.22
C GLY A 73 -15.90 -11.13 11.95
N VAL A 74 -15.29 -10.57 10.91
CA VAL A 74 -15.03 -11.28 9.64
C VAL A 74 -14.09 -12.47 9.84
N VAL A 75 -12.98 -12.28 10.55
CA VAL A 75 -12.00 -13.36 10.78
C VAL A 75 -12.61 -14.48 11.65
N LEU A 76 -13.36 -14.14 12.69
CA LEU A 76 -14.09 -15.12 13.51
C LEU A 76 -15.15 -15.85 12.71
N PHE A 77 -15.91 -15.14 11.88
CA PHE A 77 -16.91 -15.76 11.01
C PHE A 77 -16.27 -16.77 10.06
N VAL A 78 -15.13 -16.44 9.46
CA VAL A 78 -14.38 -17.39 8.63
C VAL A 78 -13.84 -18.57 9.45
N ALA A 79 -13.38 -18.36 10.68
CA ALA A 79 -12.96 -19.45 11.57
C ALA A 79 -14.12 -20.43 11.85
N VAL A 80 -15.33 -19.91 12.11
CA VAL A 80 -16.54 -20.71 12.27
C VAL A 80 -16.88 -21.47 10.99
N LEU A 81 -16.81 -20.82 9.82
CA LEU A 81 -17.06 -21.50 8.54
C LEU A 81 -16.05 -22.63 8.27
N LEU A 82 -14.77 -22.44 8.58
CA LEU A 82 -13.76 -23.51 8.47
C LEU A 82 -14.07 -24.68 9.42
N ALA A 83 -14.48 -24.40 10.66
CA ALA A 83 -14.88 -25.43 11.61
C ALA A 83 -16.16 -26.18 11.17
N LEU A 84 -17.13 -25.46 10.60
CA LEU A 84 -18.34 -26.05 10.02
C LEU A 84 -18.00 -26.94 8.83
N ILE A 85 -17.14 -26.49 7.90
CA ILE A 85 -16.68 -27.34 6.79
C ILE A 85 -16.04 -28.62 7.33
N ALA A 86 -15.16 -28.52 8.33
CA ALA A 86 -14.54 -29.68 8.95
C ALA A 86 -15.54 -30.65 9.61
N GLY A 87 -16.59 -30.12 10.25
CA GLY A 87 -17.56 -30.92 11.00
C GLY A 87 -18.68 -31.50 10.15
N THR A 88 -19.27 -30.70 9.26
CA THR A 88 -20.60 -30.97 8.70
C THR A 88 -20.64 -31.04 7.17
N ALA A 89 -19.56 -30.70 6.44
CA ALA A 89 -19.58 -30.80 4.99
C ALA A 89 -19.76 -32.27 4.56
N SER A 90 -20.88 -32.55 3.90
CA SER A 90 -21.30 -33.89 3.48
C SER A 90 -21.74 -33.95 2.02
N SER A 91 -21.74 -32.82 1.31
CA SER A 91 -22.06 -32.75 -0.12
C SER A 91 -21.42 -31.51 -0.76
N LEU A 92 -21.25 -31.55 -2.08
CA LEU A 92 -20.74 -30.41 -2.85
C LEU A 92 -21.62 -29.16 -2.66
N THR A 93 -22.94 -29.32 -2.61
CA THR A 93 -23.88 -28.20 -2.42
C THR A 93 -23.66 -27.49 -1.09
N LEU A 94 -23.50 -28.25 0.00
CA LEU A 94 -23.28 -27.67 1.32
C LEU A 94 -21.90 -27.00 1.41
N LEU A 95 -20.87 -27.62 0.82
CA LEU A 95 -19.54 -27.03 0.72
C LEU A 95 -19.57 -25.69 -0.04
N VAL A 96 -20.24 -25.65 -1.20
CA VAL A 96 -20.43 -24.44 -2.01
C VAL A 96 -21.18 -23.36 -1.24
N ALA A 97 -22.18 -23.73 -0.42
CA ALA A 97 -22.88 -22.77 0.44
C ALA A 97 -21.95 -22.13 1.49
N TYR A 98 -21.08 -22.92 2.14
CA TYR A 98 -20.07 -22.38 3.06
C TYR A 98 -19.06 -21.48 2.35
N LEU A 99 -18.65 -21.83 1.13
CA LEU A 99 -17.75 -21.00 0.32
C LEU A 99 -18.43 -19.69 -0.14
N ALA A 100 -19.71 -19.70 -0.47
CA ALA A 100 -20.48 -18.49 -0.74
C ALA A 100 -20.49 -17.56 0.49
N ALA A 101 -20.75 -18.11 1.69
CA ALA A 101 -20.69 -17.36 2.93
C ALA A 101 -19.28 -16.79 3.20
N ALA A 102 -18.23 -17.55 2.93
CA ALA A 102 -16.85 -17.08 3.02
C ALA A 102 -16.55 -15.95 2.01
N GLY A 103 -17.16 -16.00 0.82
CA GLY A 103 -17.10 -14.94 -0.19
C GLY A 103 -17.66 -13.61 0.31
N ILE A 104 -18.81 -13.64 0.99
CA ILE A 104 -19.39 -12.45 1.65
C ILE A 104 -18.40 -11.89 2.68
N ALA A 105 -17.79 -12.75 3.50
CA ALA A 105 -16.78 -12.35 4.47
C ALA A 105 -15.57 -11.67 3.79
N ASN A 106 -15.15 -12.18 2.62
CA ASN A 106 -14.07 -11.61 1.82
C ASN A 106 -14.39 -10.18 1.34
N ALA A 107 -15.64 -9.92 0.95
CA ALA A 107 -16.11 -8.61 0.51
C ALA A 107 -15.96 -7.54 1.60
N LEU A 108 -16.16 -7.94 2.85
CA LEU A 108 -16.06 -7.07 4.03
C LEU A 108 -14.59 -6.78 4.40
N GLY A 109 -13.68 -7.75 4.23
CA GLY A 109 -12.28 -7.63 4.66
C GLY A 109 -11.35 -6.87 3.70
N GLN A 110 -11.61 -6.93 2.39
CA GLN A 110 -10.71 -6.36 1.37
C GLN A 110 -10.62 -4.82 1.38
N PRO A 111 -11.72 -4.04 1.49
CA PRO A 111 -11.63 -2.59 1.56
C PRO A 111 -10.92 -2.10 2.82
N ALA A 112 -11.20 -2.73 3.96
CA ALA A 112 -10.61 -2.38 5.25
C ALA A 112 -9.08 -2.57 5.25
N THR A 113 -8.60 -3.69 4.68
CA THR A 113 -7.15 -3.95 4.55
C THR A 113 -6.47 -3.02 3.54
N ASN A 114 -7.13 -2.69 2.43
CA ASN A 114 -6.63 -1.71 1.46
C ASN A 114 -6.50 -0.30 2.07
N GLN A 115 -7.53 0.16 2.79
CA GLN A 115 -7.47 1.44 3.50
C GLN A 115 -6.39 1.44 4.58
N LEU A 116 -6.21 0.34 5.30
CA LEU A 116 -5.15 0.20 6.30
C LEU A 116 -3.76 0.33 5.66
N VAL A 117 -3.52 -0.25 4.48
CA VAL A 117 -2.25 -0.06 3.77
C VAL A 117 -2.09 1.39 3.32
N ALA A 118 -3.12 1.96 2.70
CA ALA A 118 -3.08 3.31 2.14
C ALA A 118 -2.86 4.40 3.20
N GLN A 119 -3.53 4.32 4.34
CA GLN A 119 -3.48 5.35 5.41
C GLN A 119 -2.22 5.25 6.29
N ARG A 120 -1.56 4.08 6.32
CA ARG A 120 -0.51 3.77 7.31
C ARG A 120 0.88 3.66 6.73
N ILE A 121 1.01 3.56 5.40
CA ILE A 121 2.28 3.31 4.73
C ILE A 121 2.62 4.47 3.81
N LEU A 122 3.85 4.99 3.96
CA LEU A 122 4.41 6.09 3.16
C LEU A 122 4.25 5.82 1.65
N PRO A 123 3.89 6.83 0.83
CA PRO A 123 3.73 6.68 -0.62
C PRO A 123 4.96 6.10 -1.36
N THR A 124 6.15 6.23 -0.78
CA THR A 124 7.41 5.66 -1.31
C THR A 124 7.58 4.16 -1.06
N ARG A 125 6.72 3.56 -0.22
CA ARG A 125 6.76 2.13 0.17
C ARG A 125 5.46 1.39 -0.09
N GLN A 126 4.52 2.01 -0.81
CA GLN A 126 3.20 1.43 -1.06
C GLN A 126 3.24 0.26 -2.04
N GLY A 127 4.14 0.24 -3.03
CA GLY A 127 4.26 -0.89 -3.97
C GLY A 127 4.68 -2.18 -3.28
N VAL A 128 5.69 -2.15 -2.41
CA VAL A 128 6.06 -3.32 -1.57
C VAL A 128 4.91 -3.73 -0.63
N ALA A 129 4.21 -2.77 -0.05
CA ALA A 129 3.11 -3.07 0.87
C ALA A 129 1.90 -3.69 0.16
N TYR A 130 1.50 -3.18 -1.01
CA TYR A 130 0.48 -3.80 -1.84
C TYR A 130 0.96 -5.15 -2.38
N GLY A 131 2.22 -5.28 -2.77
CA GLY A 131 2.83 -6.55 -3.15
C GLY A 131 2.68 -7.60 -2.04
N ALA A 132 3.05 -7.26 -0.80
CA ALA A 132 2.86 -8.13 0.35
C ALA A 132 1.39 -8.46 0.60
N LYS A 133 0.50 -7.45 0.58
CA LYS A 133 -0.95 -7.63 0.79
C LYS A 133 -1.56 -8.58 -0.25
N TYR A 134 -1.30 -8.36 -1.53
CA TYR A 134 -1.81 -9.20 -2.62
C TYR A 134 -1.10 -10.56 -2.71
N SER A 135 0.02 -10.76 -2.01
CA SER A 135 0.60 -12.07 -1.78
C SER A 135 -0.19 -12.91 -0.77
N ALA A 136 -1.19 -12.38 -0.10
CA ALA A 136 -2.05 -13.19 0.78
C ALA A 136 -2.72 -14.37 0.04
N ILE A 137 -3.11 -14.16 -1.22
CA ILE A 137 -3.76 -15.19 -2.04
C ILE A 137 -2.80 -16.37 -2.31
N PRO A 138 -1.61 -16.18 -2.92
CA PRO A 138 -0.67 -17.28 -3.10
C PRO A 138 -0.12 -17.82 -1.77
N VAL A 139 -0.08 -17.04 -0.68
CA VAL A 139 0.24 -17.59 0.65
C VAL A 139 -0.84 -18.60 1.08
N ALA A 140 -2.13 -18.28 0.90
CA ALA A 140 -3.21 -19.23 1.18
C ALA A 140 -3.14 -20.48 0.28
N SER A 141 -2.84 -20.31 -1.01
CA SER A 141 -2.58 -21.43 -1.94
C SER A 141 -1.38 -22.27 -1.51
N MET A 142 -0.30 -21.65 -1.03
CA MET A 142 0.89 -22.33 -0.53
C MET A 142 0.57 -23.16 0.72
N LEU A 143 -0.17 -22.59 1.67
CA LEU A 143 -0.63 -23.28 2.86
C LEU A 143 -1.53 -24.46 2.51
N ALA A 144 -2.42 -24.31 1.53
CA ALA A 144 -3.25 -25.39 1.02
C ALA A 144 -2.42 -26.52 0.37
N GLY A 145 -1.43 -26.17 -0.45
CA GLY A 145 -0.52 -27.15 -1.06
C GLY A 145 0.30 -27.95 -0.03
N VAL A 146 0.76 -27.29 1.04
CA VAL A 146 1.44 -27.95 2.17
C VAL A 146 0.47 -28.83 2.98
N ALA A 147 -0.80 -28.41 3.10
CA ALA A 147 -1.82 -29.17 3.83
C ALA A 147 -2.14 -30.51 3.15
N VAL A 148 -1.97 -30.64 1.83
CA VAL A 148 -2.21 -31.89 1.09
C VAL A 148 -1.39 -33.06 1.68
N PRO A 149 -0.04 -33.04 1.66
CA PRO A 149 0.75 -34.14 2.22
C PRO A 149 0.73 -34.20 3.74
N LEU A 150 0.62 -33.07 4.46
CA LEU A 150 0.77 -33.06 5.92
C LEU A 150 -0.50 -33.42 6.68
N LEU A 151 -1.67 -33.09 6.13
CA LEU A 151 -2.96 -33.24 6.82
C LEU A 151 -3.93 -34.06 5.96
N GLY A 152 -4.09 -33.70 4.69
CA GLY A 152 -5.01 -34.36 3.76
C GLY A 152 -4.76 -35.86 3.63
N LEU A 153 -3.50 -36.24 3.42
CA LEU A 153 -3.09 -37.64 3.22
C LEU A 153 -2.77 -38.42 4.51
N THR A 154 -2.59 -37.75 5.65
CA THR A 154 -2.17 -38.39 6.91
C THR A 154 -3.33 -38.63 7.87
N VAL A 155 -4.11 -37.58 8.14
CA VAL A 155 -5.20 -37.58 9.13
C VAL A 155 -6.56 -37.30 8.49
N GLY A 156 -6.57 -36.87 7.21
CA GLY A 156 -7.77 -36.58 6.43
C GLY A 156 -7.99 -35.08 6.21
N TRP A 157 -8.65 -34.76 5.10
CA TRP A 157 -8.88 -33.37 4.66
C TRP A 157 -9.66 -32.53 5.69
N ARG A 158 -10.58 -33.13 6.45
CA ARG A 158 -11.39 -32.43 7.47
C ARG A 158 -10.52 -31.79 8.55
N TRP A 159 -9.43 -32.45 8.94
CA TRP A 159 -8.49 -31.92 9.93
C TRP A 159 -7.68 -30.74 9.42
N ALA A 160 -7.45 -30.64 8.10
CA ALA A 160 -6.85 -29.42 7.53
C ALA A 160 -7.73 -28.21 7.82
N PHE A 161 -9.04 -28.30 7.56
CA PHE A 161 -9.98 -27.22 7.87
C PHE A 161 -10.05 -26.91 9.37
N ALA A 162 -10.01 -27.93 10.23
CA ALA A 162 -10.00 -27.74 11.69
C ALA A 162 -8.73 -26.99 12.17
N VAL A 163 -7.55 -27.38 11.68
CA VAL A 163 -6.28 -26.70 12.02
C VAL A 163 -6.30 -25.24 11.54
N PHE A 164 -6.78 -24.97 10.34
CA PHE A 164 -6.89 -23.60 9.84
C PHE A 164 -8.00 -22.77 10.51
N ALA A 165 -9.05 -23.41 11.06
CA ALA A 165 -10.03 -22.75 11.92
C ALA A 165 -9.40 -22.26 13.23
N LEU A 166 -8.52 -23.07 13.84
CA LEU A 166 -7.73 -22.66 15.01
C LEU A 166 -6.78 -21.51 14.65
N PHE A 167 -6.06 -21.62 13.54
CA PHE A 167 -5.21 -20.53 13.03
C PHE A 167 -5.98 -19.22 12.84
N ALA A 168 -7.15 -19.27 12.19
CA ALA A 168 -8.02 -18.10 12.01
C ALA A 168 -8.47 -17.51 13.36
N SER A 169 -8.77 -18.35 14.34
CA SER A 169 -9.13 -17.91 15.69
C SER A 169 -7.98 -17.17 16.38
N PHE A 170 -6.74 -17.67 16.25
CA PHE A 170 -5.56 -16.96 16.75
C PHE A 170 -5.35 -15.61 16.07
N VAL A 171 -5.56 -15.53 14.75
CA VAL A 171 -5.49 -14.26 14.01
C VAL A 171 -6.55 -13.28 14.49
N ALA A 172 -7.76 -13.73 14.82
CA ALA A 172 -8.82 -12.86 15.36
C ALA A 172 -8.46 -12.24 16.72
N LEU A 173 -7.76 -13.01 17.56
CA LEU A 173 -7.30 -12.58 18.89
C LEU A 173 -6.05 -11.69 18.83
N TRP A 174 -5.42 -11.54 17.66
CA TRP A 174 -4.22 -10.73 17.50
C TRP A 174 -4.49 -9.25 17.89
N PRO A 175 -3.58 -8.59 18.62
CA PRO A 175 -3.80 -7.24 19.13
C PRO A 175 -3.65 -6.18 18.03
N PHE A 176 -4.68 -6.03 17.18
CA PHE A 176 -4.75 -5.00 16.14
C PHE A 176 -4.95 -3.57 16.68
N GLY A 177 -5.35 -3.43 17.96
CA GLY A 177 -5.82 -2.17 18.56
C GLY A 177 -4.76 -1.11 18.92
N GLN A 178 -3.47 -1.42 18.82
CA GLN A 178 -2.39 -0.50 19.22
C GLN A 178 -1.75 0.26 18.03
N MET A 179 -2.52 0.55 16.98
CA MET A 179 -1.96 1.14 15.75
C MET A 179 -2.41 2.61 15.60
N PRO A 180 -1.59 3.60 15.99
CA PRO A 180 -2.00 5.01 16.12
C PRO A 180 -2.40 5.61 14.78
N GLY A 181 -3.67 6.05 14.63
CA GLY A 181 -4.32 6.80 13.52
C GLY A 181 -3.48 7.89 12.86
N ARG A 182 -3.28 7.88 11.53
CA ARG A 182 -3.10 9.15 10.79
C ARG A 182 -4.47 9.48 10.20
N SER A 183 -5.13 10.50 10.74
CA SER A 183 -6.34 11.08 10.15
C SER A 183 -5.93 11.87 8.91
N THR A 184 -5.80 11.23 7.76
CA THR A 184 -5.77 11.95 6.49
C THR A 184 -7.21 12.21 6.05
N GLN A 185 -7.86 13.16 6.71
CA GLN A 185 -9.05 13.82 6.18
C GLN A 185 -8.69 15.12 5.43
N ALA A 186 -7.40 15.41 5.25
CA ALA A 186 -6.94 16.61 4.57
C ALA A 186 -6.56 16.31 3.11
N ASN A 187 -7.13 17.13 2.21
CA ASN A 187 -6.81 17.32 0.79
C ASN A 187 -7.46 16.38 -0.23
N ALA A 188 -8.79 16.33 -0.23
CA ALA A 188 -9.58 15.94 -1.42
C ALA A 188 -9.89 17.15 -2.34
N GLN A 189 -9.04 18.18 -2.31
CA GLN A 189 -9.10 19.32 -3.22
C GLN A 189 -7.68 19.52 -3.77
N GLY A 190 -7.40 18.90 -4.91
CA GLY A 190 -6.10 18.99 -5.57
C GLY A 190 -6.25 18.70 -7.06
N SER A 191 -5.62 19.54 -7.88
CA SER A 191 -5.41 19.34 -9.30
C SER A 191 -4.69 18.00 -9.55
N GLY A 192 -5.19 17.21 -10.49
CA GLY A 192 -4.60 15.91 -10.84
C GLY A 192 -5.41 15.16 -11.89
N THR A 193 -4.82 14.13 -12.48
CA THR A 193 -5.44 13.38 -13.57
C THR A 193 -6.55 12.45 -13.11
N ARG A 194 -7.51 12.20 -13.99
CA ARG A 194 -8.47 11.09 -13.87
C ARG A 194 -8.67 10.48 -15.24
N LEU A 195 -8.46 9.18 -15.37
CA LEU A 195 -8.69 8.50 -16.63
C LEU A 195 -10.18 8.51 -16.98
N PRO A 196 -10.53 8.75 -18.26
CA PRO A 196 -11.88 8.60 -18.75
C PRO A 196 -12.44 7.21 -18.47
N ARG A 197 -13.74 7.12 -18.13
CA ARG A 197 -14.43 5.86 -17.82
C ARG A 197 -14.25 4.80 -18.91
N ARG A 198 -14.23 5.19 -20.19
CA ARG A 198 -13.98 4.27 -21.32
C ARG A 198 -12.63 3.52 -21.21
N ILE A 199 -11.58 4.21 -20.79
CA ILE A 199 -10.24 3.63 -20.66
C ILE A 199 -10.22 2.67 -19.48
N LEU A 200 -10.84 3.06 -18.35
CA LEU A 200 -10.99 2.21 -17.19
C LEU A 200 -11.80 0.95 -17.49
N LEU A 201 -12.83 1.02 -18.34
CA LEU A 201 -13.59 -0.15 -18.79
C LEU A 201 -12.73 -1.09 -19.63
N VAL A 202 -11.91 -0.58 -20.55
CA VAL A 202 -10.95 -1.42 -21.31
C VAL A 202 -9.97 -2.12 -20.37
N LEU A 203 -9.42 -1.40 -19.39
CA LEU A 203 -8.53 -1.97 -18.38
C LEU A 203 -9.27 -2.98 -17.48
N ALA A 204 -10.55 -2.76 -17.18
CA ALA A 204 -11.40 -3.69 -16.45
C ALA A 204 -11.66 -4.98 -17.25
N VAL A 205 -11.84 -4.90 -18.57
CA VAL A 205 -11.96 -6.08 -19.43
C VAL A 205 -10.64 -6.84 -19.48
N GLY A 206 -9.51 -6.15 -19.66
CA GLY A 206 -8.19 -6.80 -19.68
C GLY A 206 -7.87 -7.50 -18.37
N VAL A 207 -8.16 -6.85 -17.24
CA VAL A 207 -7.94 -7.45 -15.92
C VAL A 207 -8.91 -8.59 -15.61
N SER A 208 -10.10 -8.61 -16.21
CA SER A 208 -11.03 -9.74 -16.13
C SER A 208 -10.43 -11.01 -16.75
N PHE A 209 -9.95 -10.94 -17.99
CA PHE A 209 -9.26 -12.07 -18.61
C PHE A 209 -7.99 -12.49 -17.84
N ALA A 210 -7.22 -11.51 -17.33
CA ALA A 210 -6.04 -11.80 -16.51
C ALA A 210 -6.40 -12.54 -15.21
N ALA A 211 -7.50 -12.13 -14.55
CA ALA A 211 -7.98 -12.73 -13.32
C ALA A 211 -8.59 -14.12 -13.56
N ALA A 212 -9.28 -14.32 -14.67
CA ALA A 212 -9.73 -15.65 -15.12
C ALA A 212 -8.54 -16.61 -15.24
N GLY A 213 -7.49 -16.19 -15.98
CA GLY A 213 -6.27 -16.98 -16.13
C GLY A 213 -5.60 -17.36 -14.81
N GLY A 214 -5.42 -16.37 -13.94
CA GLY A 214 -4.72 -16.52 -12.67
C GLY A 214 -5.49 -17.26 -11.57
N SER A 215 -6.80 -17.07 -11.46
CA SER A 215 -7.63 -17.75 -10.45
C SER A 215 -7.74 -19.24 -10.74
N THR A 216 -7.98 -19.61 -11.99
CA THR A 216 -8.02 -20.99 -12.48
C THR A 216 -6.76 -21.79 -12.11
N LEU A 217 -5.58 -21.16 -12.20
CA LEU A 217 -4.32 -21.77 -11.76
C LEU A 217 -4.38 -22.26 -10.33
N ALA A 218 -4.87 -21.44 -9.41
CA ALA A 218 -4.90 -21.79 -8.00
C ALA A 218 -6.03 -22.77 -7.63
N ILE A 219 -6.99 -22.98 -8.52
CA ILE A 219 -8.16 -23.84 -8.26
C ILE A 219 -7.94 -25.26 -8.80
N PHE A 220 -7.40 -25.39 -10.01
CA PHE A 220 -7.33 -26.69 -10.71
C PHE A 220 -5.93 -27.29 -10.82
N MET A 221 -4.88 -26.59 -10.39
CA MET A 221 -3.51 -27.07 -10.60
C MET A 221 -3.22 -28.40 -9.91
N VAL A 222 -3.68 -28.62 -8.67
CA VAL A 222 -3.46 -29.90 -7.98
C VAL A 222 -4.21 -31.04 -8.67
N ALA A 223 -5.50 -30.84 -8.95
CA ALA A 223 -6.33 -31.85 -9.63
C ALA A 223 -5.76 -32.20 -11.02
N SER A 224 -5.37 -31.19 -11.80
CA SER A 224 -4.74 -31.40 -13.11
C SER A 224 -3.37 -32.06 -13.02
N ALA A 225 -2.56 -31.77 -11.99
CA ALA A 225 -1.27 -32.43 -11.83
C ALA A 225 -1.46 -33.93 -11.56
N VAL A 226 -2.44 -34.28 -10.71
CA VAL A 226 -2.76 -35.68 -10.41
C VAL A 226 -3.28 -36.40 -11.65
N ASP A 227 -4.12 -35.75 -12.45
CA ASP A 227 -4.60 -36.26 -13.75
C ASP A 227 -3.45 -36.55 -14.73
N THR A 228 -2.46 -35.66 -14.82
CA THR A 228 -1.21 -35.87 -15.61
C THR A 228 -0.29 -36.98 -15.03
N GLY A 229 -0.65 -37.59 -13.89
CA GLY A 229 0.07 -38.72 -13.30
C GLY A 229 0.98 -38.37 -12.11
N TRP A 230 0.88 -37.16 -11.55
CA TRP A 230 1.56 -36.85 -10.29
C TRP A 230 0.89 -37.56 -9.11
N GLY A 231 1.69 -38.07 -8.17
CA GLY A 231 1.14 -38.44 -6.85
C GLY A 231 0.63 -37.21 -6.10
N GLU A 232 -0.51 -37.34 -5.40
CA GLU A 232 -1.18 -36.23 -4.68
C GLU A 232 -0.24 -35.42 -3.77
N ALA A 233 0.65 -36.11 -3.03
CA ALA A 233 1.63 -35.46 -2.17
C ALA A 233 2.58 -34.54 -2.96
N ARG A 234 3.08 -35.01 -4.12
CA ARG A 234 4.00 -34.25 -4.97
C ARG A 234 3.29 -33.11 -5.69
N ALA A 235 2.03 -33.31 -6.09
CA ALA A 235 1.18 -32.26 -6.65
C ALA A 235 0.96 -31.12 -5.62
N GLY A 236 0.68 -31.45 -4.36
CA GLY A 236 0.59 -30.49 -3.27
C GLY A 236 1.89 -29.72 -3.02
N VAL A 237 3.04 -30.41 -3.01
CA VAL A 237 4.36 -29.77 -2.88
C VAL A 237 4.66 -28.85 -4.06
N LEU A 238 4.38 -29.27 -5.30
CA LEU A 238 4.56 -28.43 -6.49
C LEU A 238 3.65 -27.19 -6.41
N PHE A 239 2.42 -27.35 -5.94
CA PHE A 239 1.47 -26.25 -5.77
C PHE A 239 1.97 -25.23 -4.74
N ALA A 240 2.54 -25.72 -3.63
CA ALA A 240 3.18 -24.89 -2.63
C ALA A 240 4.40 -24.15 -3.19
N ALA A 241 5.29 -24.85 -3.90
CA ALA A 241 6.49 -24.28 -4.49
C ALA A 241 6.17 -23.21 -5.56
N ALA A 242 5.23 -23.51 -6.46
CA ALA A 242 4.77 -22.56 -7.48
C ALA A 242 4.13 -21.32 -6.83
N SER A 243 3.33 -21.52 -5.78
CA SER A 243 2.75 -20.41 -5.01
C SER A 243 3.81 -19.55 -4.33
N ALA A 244 4.88 -20.15 -3.78
CA ALA A 244 6.02 -19.42 -3.22
C ALA A 244 6.73 -18.55 -4.27
N VAL A 245 6.90 -19.05 -5.50
CA VAL A 245 7.39 -18.27 -6.64
C VAL A 245 6.44 -17.11 -6.97
N GLY A 246 5.12 -17.34 -6.91
CA GLY A 246 4.10 -16.31 -7.03
C GLY A 246 4.19 -15.21 -5.96
N VAL A 247 4.51 -15.57 -4.71
CA VAL A 247 4.76 -14.62 -3.61
C VAL A 247 6.01 -13.80 -3.90
N ALA A 248 7.12 -14.46 -4.24
CA ALA A 248 8.38 -13.79 -4.55
C ALA A 248 8.22 -12.82 -5.73
N ALA A 249 7.53 -13.24 -6.79
CA ALA A 249 7.26 -12.40 -7.96
C ALA A 249 6.44 -11.16 -7.61
N ARG A 250 5.41 -11.27 -6.75
CA ARG A 250 4.62 -10.12 -6.27
C ARG A 250 5.45 -9.15 -5.44
N LEU A 251 6.31 -9.64 -4.54
CA LEU A 251 7.20 -8.80 -3.74
C LEU A 251 8.24 -8.09 -4.61
N LEU A 252 8.92 -8.84 -5.47
CA LEU A 252 9.95 -8.32 -6.37
C LEU A 252 9.38 -7.33 -7.39
N SER A 253 8.20 -7.61 -7.93
CA SER A 253 7.52 -6.68 -8.84
C SER A 253 7.04 -5.43 -8.10
N GLY A 254 6.62 -5.52 -6.84
CA GLY A 254 6.32 -4.39 -5.97
C GLY A 254 7.53 -3.49 -5.73
N VAL A 255 8.68 -4.06 -5.33
CA VAL A 255 9.96 -3.32 -5.16
C VAL A 255 10.35 -2.61 -6.47
N ARG A 256 10.32 -3.35 -7.58
CA ARG A 256 10.66 -2.78 -8.90
C ARG A 256 9.66 -1.74 -9.37
N ALA A 257 8.38 -1.86 -8.99
CA ALA A 257 7.35 -0.88 -9.32
C ALA A 257 7.54 0.43 -8.54
N ASP A 258 7.99 0.36 -7.28
CA ASP A 258 8.34 1.55 -6.50
C ASP A 258 9.53 2.31 -7.11
N GLN A 259 10.48 1.60 -7.72
CA GLN A 259 11.64 2.19 -8.42
C GLN A 259 11.34 2.64 -9.87
N ARG A 260 10.24 2.15 -10.47
CA ARG A 260 9.83 2.48 -11.85
C ARG A 260 8.77 3.56 -11.80
N GLY A 261 9.09 4.77 -12.27
CA GLY A 261 8.13 5.88 -12.29
C GLY A 261 6.91 5.61 -13.17
N ARG A 262 7.13 5.22 -14.44
CA ARG A 262 6.08 4.98 -15.45
C ARG A 262 6.27 3.60 -16.09
N ASN A 263 5.28 3.11 -16.84
CA ASN A 263 5.24 1.82 -17.55
C ASN A 263 4.81 0.56 -16.76
N HIS A 264 4.13 0.71 -15.64
CA HIS A 264 3.60 -0.45 -14.89
C HIS A 264 2.66 -1.35 -15.73
N LEU A 265 1.77 -0.77 -16.54
CA LEU A 265 0.87 -1.53 -17.43
C LEU A 265 1.61 -2.36 -18.49
N TRP A 266 2.79 -1.90 -18.95
CA TRP A 266 3.61 -2.67 -19.89
C TRP A 266 4.23 -3.90 -19.20
N VAL A 267 4.71 -3.73 -17.97
CA VAL A 267 5.22 -4.84 -17.16
C VAL A 267 4.12 -5.87 -16.92
N VAL A 268 2.90 -5.44 -16.61
CA VAL A 268 1.74 -6.34 -16.48
C VAL A 268 1.52 -7.15 -17.77
N SER A 269 1.52 -6.51 -18.94
CA SER A 269 1.39 -7.23 -20.22
C SER A 269 2.50 -8.27 -20.45
N LEU A 270 3.76 -7.93 -20.16
CA LEU A 270 4.88 -8.88 -20.28
C LEU A 270 4.74 -10.07 -19.31
N MET A 271 4.31 -9.80 -18.08
CA MET A 271 4.04 -10.84 -17.09
C MET A 271 2.93 -11.79 -17.56
N LEU A 272 1.87 -11.26 -18.18
CA LEU A 272 0.78 -12.08 -18.73
C LEU A 272 1.23 -12.95 -19.90
N VAL A 273 2.05 -12.43 -20.82
CA VAL A 273 2.62 -13.22 -21.93
C VAL A 273 3.54 -14.33 -21.41
N ALA A 274 4.45 -14.01 -20.49
CA ALA A 274 5.32 -15.01 -19.87
C ALA A 274 4.51 -16.04 -19.07
N GLY A 275 3.43 -15.61 -18.41
CA GLY A 275 2.48 -16.49 -17.74
C GLY A 275 1.77 -17.43 -18.70
N ALA A 276 1.35 -16.94 -19.87
CA ALA A 276 0.72 -17.77 -20.91
C ALA A 276 1.63 -18.90 -21.38
N ILE A 277 2.95 -18.67 -21.46
CA ILE A 277 3.94 -19.72 -21.77
C ILE A 277 3.94 -20.79 -20.67
N GLY A 278 3.97 -20.37 -19.39
CA GLY A 278 3.89 -21.28 -18.25
C GLY A 278 2.60 -22.10 -18.24
N VAL A 279 1.46 -21.46 -18.52
CA VAL A 279 0.15 -22.14 -18.63
C VAL A 279 0.09 -23.09 -19.83
N ALA A 280 0.64 -22.70 -20.98
CA ALA A 280 0.69 -23.57 -22.16
C ALA A 280 1.54 -24.83 -21.91
N ALA A 281 2.59 -24.74 -21.09
CA ALA A 281 3.37 -25.91 -20.68
C ALA A 281 2.55 -26.91 -19.83
N LEU A 282 1.58 -26.43 -19.04
CA LEU A 282 0.64 -27.29 -18.29
C LEU A 282 -0.31 -28.07 -19.22
N ALA A 283 -0.53 -27.60 -20.44
CA ALA A 283 -1.42 -28.23 -21.41
C ALA A 283 -0.83 -29.46 -22.10
N MET A 284 0.49 -29.70 -21.99
CA MET A 284 1.25 -30.64 -22.82
C MET A 284 1.32 -32.07 -22.27
N ASP A 285 0.47 -32.42 -21.28
CA ASP A 285 0.40 -33.73 -20.62
C ASP A 285 1.78 -34.37 -20.34
N ASN A 286 2.69 -33.58 -19.76
CA ASN A 286 4.08 -33.99 -19.53
C ASN A 286 4.56 -33.51 -18.16
N LEU A 287 5.03 -34.45 -17.33
CA LEU A 287 5.45 -34.17 -15.95
C LEU A 287 6.53 -33.08 -15.84
N VAL A 288 7.52 -33.07 -16.74
CA VAL A 288 8.63 -32.11 -16.70
C VAL A 288 8.15 -30.72 -17.11
N LEU A 289 7.38 -30.62 -18.19
CA LEU A 289 6.77 -29.35 -18.61
C LEU A 289 5.81 -28.83 -17.56
N PHE A 290 5.09 -29.70 -16.86
CA PHE A 290 4.20 -29.32 -15.76
C PHE A 290 5.00 -28.75 -14.57
N ALA A 291 6.10 -29.41 -14.18
CA ALA A 291 6.97 -28.97 -13.09
C ALA A 291 7.60 -27.60 -13.33
N ILE A 292 7.98 -27.30 -14.59
CA ILE A 292 8.58 -26.02 -14.98
C ILE A 292 7.50 -24.95 -15.23
N GLY A 293 6.40 -25.35 -15.86
CA GLY A 293 5.29 -24.48 -16.24
C GLY A 293 4.57 -23.90 -15.03
N ALA A 294 4.34 -24.69 -13.98
CA ALA A 294 3.61 -24.25 -12.80
C ALA A 294 4.26 -23.05 -12.09
N PRO A 295 5.56 -23.07 -11.70
CA PRO A 295 6.23 -21.90 -11.14
C PRO A 295 6.18 -20.66 -12.03
N LEU A 296 6.34 -20.82 -13.35
CA LEU A 296 6.27 -19.72 -14.30
C LEU A 296 4.86 -19.13 -14.39
N ALA A 297 3.83 -19.98 -14.43
CA ALA A 297 2.43 -19.59 -14.47
C ALA A 297 2.03 -18.81 -13.19
N PHE A 298 2.45 -19.26 -12.01
CA PHE A 298 2.17 -18.57 -10.75
C PHE A 298 2.98 -17.28 -10.59
N GLY A 299 4.26 -17.30 -10.95
CA GLY A 299 5.16 -16.16 -10.86
C GLY A 299 4.78 -15.03 -11.83
N ALA A 300 4.67 -15.34 -13.11
CA ALA A 300 4.40 -14.36 -14.16
C ALA A 300 2.89 -14.20 -14.42
N GLY A 301 2.17 -15.30 -14.64
CA GLY A 301 0.75 -15.30 -15.02
C GLY A 301 -0.20 -14.80 -13.93
N TRP A 302 0.20 -14.91 -12.65
CA TRP A 302 -0.60 -14.45 -11.53
C TRP A 302 0.09 -13.44 -10.59
N GLY A 303 1.33 -13.03 -10.89
CA GLY A 303 2.09 -12.09 -10.06
C GLY A 303 1.72 -10.60 -10.25
N TRP A 304 0.96 -10.27 -11.29
CA TRP A 304 0.67 -8.89 -11.73
C TRP A 304 -0.30 -8.03 -10.88
N PRO A 305 -1.22 -8.55 -10.02
CA PRO A 305 -2.27 -7.73 -9.40
C PRO A 305 -1.80 -6.48 -8.64
N GLY A 306 -0.70 -6.60 -7.88
CA GLY A 306 -0.16 -5.46 -7.11
C GLY A 306 0.33 -4.32 -8.01
N VAL A 307 1.06 -4.65 -9.08
CA VAL A 307 1.57 -3.67 -10.05
C VAL A 307 0.42 -3.00 -10.81
N PHE A 308 -0.61 -3.76 -11.19
CA PHE A 308 -1.78 -3.22 -11.88
C PHE A 308 -2.54 -2.23 -10.99
N ILE A 309 -2.83 -2.58 -9.74
CA ILE A 309 -3.57 -1.68 -8.82
C ILE A 309 -2.77 -0.41 -8.55
N LEU A 310 -1.46 -0.52 -8.32
CA LEU A 310 -0.59 0.64 -8.20
C LEU A 310 -0.66 1.54 -9.43
N SER A 311 -0.71 0.96 -10.63
CA SER A 311 -0.89 1.70 -11.89
C SER A 311 -2.18 2.51 -11.89
N ILE A 312 -3.31 1.89 -11.50
CA ILE A 312 -4.62 2.54 -11.51
C ILE A 312 -4.67 3.68 -10.49
N VAL A 313 -4.11 3.47 -9.29
CA VAL A 313 -4.03 4.52 -8.26
C VAL A 313 -3.19 5.70 -8.76
N ASN A 314 -1.99 5.44 -9.29
CA ASN A 314 -1.09 6.49 -9.77
C ASN A 314 -1.65 7.27 -10.98
N LEU A 315 -2.45 6.63 -11.82
CA LEU A 315 -3.08 7.25 -13.00
C LEU A 315 -4.37 8.02 -12.69
N ASN A 316 -4.90 7.92 -11.45
CA ASN A 316 -6.13 8.59 -11.05
C ASN A 316 -6.01 9.31 -9.68
N PRO A 317 -5.08 10.28 -9.49
CA PRO A 317 -4.93 11.00 -8.22
C PRO A 317 -6.21 11.63 -7.65
N THR A 318 -7.11 12.12 -8.52
CA THR A 318 -8.35 12.82 -8.10
C THR A 318 -9.53 11.88 -7.83
N GLY A 319 -9.36 10.57 -8.05
CA GLY A 319 -10.41 9.58 -7.78
C GLY A 319 -9.91 8.14 -7.75
N PRO A 320 -8.87 7.82 -6.96
CA PRO A 320 -8.21 6.52 -7.01
C PRO A 320 -9.16 5.40 -6.59
N ALA A 321 -9.95 5.62 -5.54
CA ALA A 321 -10.92 4.64 -5.03
C ALA A 321 -11.96 4.24 -6.09
N ALA A 322 -12.54 5.22 -6.80
CA ALA A 322 -13.53 4.97 -7.84
C ALA A 322 -12.93 4.23 -9.03
N ALA A 323 -11.71 4.59 -9.44
CA ALA A 323 -11.01 3.93 -10.54
C ALA A 323 -10.65 2.48 -10.19
N THR A 324 -10.13 2.22 -8.99
CA THR A 324 -9.84 0.86 -8.52
C THR A 324 -11.11 0.03 -8.34
N ALA A 325 -12.21 0.62 -7.87
CA ALA A 325 -13.47 -0.11 -7.72
C ALA A 325 -14.00 -0.59 -9.07
N LEU A 326 -13.94 0.26 -10.11
CA LEU A 326 -14.37 -0.11 -11.46
C LEU A 326 -13.53 -1.25 -12.06
N THR A 327 -12.21 -1.21 -11.90
CA THR A 327 -11.35 -2.30 -12.40
C THR A 327 -11.47 -3.57 -11.56
N GLN A 328 -11.81 -3.45 -10.28
CA GLN A 328 -12.08 -4.59 -9.39
C GLN A 328 -13.31 -5.38 -9.83
N VAL A 329 -14.36 -4.73 -10.36
CA VAL A 329 -15.52 -5.42 -10.95
C VAL A 329 -15.08 -6.37 -12.06
N GLY A 330 -14.17 -5.91 -12.94
CA GLY A 330 -13.59 -6.76 -13.97
C GLY A 330 -12.82 -7.95 -13.39
N THR A 331 -11.99 -7.71 -12.38
CA THR A 331 -11.24 -8.78 -11.69
C THR A 331 -12.18 -9.83 -11.11
N SER A 332 -13.25 -9.41 -10.43
CA SER A 332 -14.23 -10.34 -9.85
C SER A 332 -14.97 -11.15 -10.91
N ALA A 333 -15.37 -10.52 -12.03
CA ALA A 333 -15.99 -11.24 -13.14
C ALA A 333 -15.05 -12.33 -13.68
N GLY A 334 -13.77 -12.01 -13.88
CA GLY A 334 -12.75 -12.99 -14.29
C GLY A 334 -12.64 -14.17 -13.32
N CYS A 335 -12.55 -13.90 -12.02
CA CYS A 335 -12.47 -14.94 -10.99
C CYS A 335 -13.72 -15.83 -10.89
N VAL A 336 -14.89 -15.36 -11.35
CA VAL A 336 -16.11 -16.16 -11.43
C VAL A 336 -16.11 -17.00 -12.72
N PHE A 337 -15.97 -16.35 -13.87
CA PHE A 337 -16.17 -17.02 -15.15
C PHE A 337 -15.00 -17.91 -15.56
N GLY A 338 -13.75 -17.56 -15.20
CA GLY A 338 -12.57 -18.33 -15.56
C GLY A 338 -12.59 -19.76 -15.04
N PRO A 339 -12.74 -19.98 -13.72
CA PRO A 339 -12.79 -21.33 -13.16
C PRO A 339 -14.04 -22.11 -13.59
N LEU A 340 -15.18 -21.44 -13.81
CA LEU A 340 -16.38 -22.09 -14.33
C LEU A 340 -16.15 -22.65 -15.74
N THR A 341 -15.65 -21.82 -16.66
CA THR A 341 -15.40 -22.26 -18.04
C THR A 341 -14.31 -23.31 -18.08
N PHE A 342 -13.26 -23.17 -17.25
CA PHE A 342 -12.21 -24.16 -17.12
C PHE A 342 -12.76 -25.51 -16.63
N GLY A 343 -13.57 -25.52 -15.56
CA GLY A 343 -14.17 -26.74 -15.01
C GLY A 343 -15.05 -27.46 -16.03
N VAL A 344 -15.88 -26.71 -16.77
CA VAL A 344 -16.71 -27.26 -17.86
C VAL A 344 -15.85 -27.86 -18.99
N LEU A 345 -14.76 -27.19 -19.39
CA LEU A 345 -13.84 -27.71 -20.40
C LEU A 345 -13.06 -28.94 -19.92
N ALA A 346 -12.67 -28.97 -18.65
CA ALA A 346 -11.99 -30.11 -18.06
C ALA A 346 -12.90 -31.34 -17.98
N GLU A 347 -14.18 -31.14 -17.63
CA GLU A 347 -15.18 -32.22 -17.54
C GLU A 347 -15.54 -32.80 -18.91
N ASN A 348 -15.71 -31.95 -19.94
CA ASN A 348 -16.24 -32.37 -21.25
C ASN A 348 -15.14 -32.65 -22.30
N SER A 349 -13.90 -32.26 -22.03
CA SER A 349 -12.78 -32.50 -22.94
C SER A 349 -11.57 -33.07 -22.21
N SER A 350 -10.75 -32.22 -21.61
CA SER A 350 -9.57 -32.63 -20.85
C SER A 350 -8.97 -31.43 -20.12
N TYR A 351 -8.14 -31.68 -19.10
CA TYR A 351 -7.35 -30.62 -18.47
C TYR A 351 -6.38 -29.95 -19.46
N GLY A 352 -5.81 -30.69 -20.42
CA GLY A 352 -4.93 -30.14 -21.45
C GLY A 352 -5.63 -29.08 -22.31
N THR A 353 -6.84 -29.37 -22.79
CA THR A 353 -7.67 -28.41 -23.54
C THR A 353 -8.03 -27.20 -22.69
N ALA A 354 -8.41 -27.41 -21.43
CA ALA A 354 -8.74 -26.33 -20.51
C ALA A 354 -7.54 -25.39 -20.27
N TRP A 355 -6.32 -25.94 -20.11
CA TRP A 355 -5.09 -25.14 -20.00
C TRP A 355 -4.73 -24.39 -21.27
N ALA A 356 -4.92 -24.99 -22.45
CA ALA A 356 -4.68 -24.31 -23.72
C ALA A 356 -5.60 -23.07 -23.89
N VAL A 357 -6.89 -23.21 -23.55
CA VAL A 357 -7.84 -22.09 -23.54
C VAL A 357 -7.47 -21.04 -22.48
N ASN A 358 -6.98 -21.48 -21.32
CA ASN A 358 -6.52 -20.58 -20.26
C ASN A 358 -5.25 -19.79 -20.67
N ALA A 359 -4.33 -20.41 -21.40
CA ALA A 359 -3.16 -19.72 -21.97
C ALA A 359 -3.58 -18.65 -22.98
N LEU A 360 -4.53 -18.96 -23.87
CA LEU A 360 -5.09 -17.98 -24.81
C LEU A 360 -5.76 -16.82 -24.07
N THR A 361 -6.48 -17.11 -22.98
CA THR A 361 -7.11 -16.10 -22.12
C THR A 361 -6.08 -15.10 -21.55
N LEU A 362 -4.90 -15.57 -21.12
CA LEU A 362 -3.81 -14.69 -20.69
C LEU A 362 -3.22 -13.85 -21.83
N LEU A 363 -3.13 -14.38 -23.06
CA LEU A 363 -2.69 -13.62 -24.23
C LEU A 363 -3.70 -12.53 -24.61
N VAL A 364 -4.99 -12.84 -24.59
CA VAL A 364 -6.07 -11.86 -24.79
C VAL A 364 -5.99 -10.76 -23.72
N ALA A 365 -5.80 -11.14 -22.45
CA ALA A 365 -5.60 -10.18 -21.37
C ALA A 365 -4.41 -9.25 -21.65
N ALA A 366 -3.26 -9.81 -22.06
CA ALA A 366 -2.08 -9.02 -22.39
C ALA A 366 -2.36 -8.01 -23.52
N ALA A 367 -3.02 -8.44 -24.60
CA ALA A 367 -3.38 -7.59 -25.74
C ALA A 367 -4.32 -6.44 -25.33
N VAL A 368 -5.35 -6.73 -24.53
CA VAL A 368 -6.30 -5.72 -24.05
C VAL A 368 -5.61 -4.72 -23.11
N ILE A 369 -4.70 -5.18 -22.24
CA ILE A 369 -3.92 -4.27 -21.37
C ILE A 369 -2.96 -3.39 -22.20
N VAL A 370 -2.33 -3.92 -23.27
CA VAL A 370 -1.53 -3.10 -24.20
C VAL A 370 -2.40 -2.05 -24.89
N MET A 371 -3.61 -2.41 -25.32
CA MET A 371 -4.57 -1.47 -25.90
C MET A 371 -4.96 -0.38 -24.90
N GLY A 372 -5.31 -0.76 -23.66
CA GLY A 372 -5.60 0.18 -22.59
C GLY A 372 -4.42 1.11 -22.30
N ARG A 373 -3.19 0.59 -22.29
CA ARG A 373 -1.97 1.39 -22.15
C ARG A 373 -1.82 2.41 -23.29
N ARG A 374 -2.05 2.02 -24.54
CA ARG A 374 -2.00 2.96 -25.69
C ARG A 374 -3.02 4.08 -25.52
N GLN A 375 -4.26 3.76 -25.10
CA GLN A 375 -5.28 4.77 -24.81
C GLN A 375 -4.88 5.71 -23.66
N VAL A 376 -4.28 5.17 -22.59
CA VAL A 376 -3.76 5.99 -21.49
C VAL A 376 -2.68 6.96 -21.99
N LEU A 377 -1.70 6.48 -22.77
CA LEU A 377 -0.63 7.32 -23.29
C LEU A 377 -1.17 8.43 -24.19
N ASN A 378 -2.08 8.10 -25.10
CA ASN A 378 -2.74 9.07 -25.98
C ASN A 378 -3.57 10.10 -25.20
N TYR A 379 -4.23 9.67 -24.11
CA TYR A 379 -4.95 10.60 -23.25
C TYR A 379 -4.00 11.53 -22.49
N LEU A 380 -2.93 10.98 -21.90
CA LEU A 380 -1.95 11.78 -21.17
C LEU A 380 -1.23 12.81 -22.06
N SER A 381 -1.02 12.52 -23.35
CA SER A 381 -0.45 13.49 -24.29
C SER A 381 -1.39 14.65 -24.65
N THR A 382 -2.68 14.54 -24.36
CA THR A 382 -3.65 15.64 -24.57
C THR A 382 -3.75 16.60 -23.39
N LEU A 383 -3.14 16.26 -22.25
CA LEU A 383 -3.22 17.07 -21.04
C LEU A 383 -2.11 18.13 -20.99
N PRO A 384 -2.38 19.33 -20.44
CA PRO A 384 -1.36 20.35 -20.18
C PRO A 384 -0.22 19.81 -19.31
N SER A 385 1.00 20.25 -19.58
CA SER A 385 2.27 19.77 -18.98
C SER A 385 2.29 19.84 -17.45
N GLY A 386 1.52 20.75 -16.83
CA GLY A 386 1.45 20.93 -15.38
C GLY A 386 0.47 20.01 -14.63
N ILE A 387 -0.36 19.22 -15.33
CA ILE A 387 -1.36 18.33 -14.71
C ILE A 387 -0.86 16.89 -14.60
N VAL A 388 0.09 16.48 -15.45
CA VAL A 388 0.68 15.13 -15.40
C VAL A 388 1.78 15.11 -14.34
N PRO A 389 1.63 14.36 -13.23
CA PRO A 389 2.67 14.31 -12.21
C PRO A 389 3.94 13.67 -12.80
N SER A 390 4.97 14.46 -13.07
CA SER A 390 6.31 13.92 -13.32
C SER A 390 6.90 13.52 -11.98
N ARG A 391 6.92 12.22 -11.67
CA ARG A 391 7.96 11.69 -10.78
C ARG A 391 9.27 11.75 -11.56
N ASP A 392 9.88 12.93 -11.57
CA ASP A 392 11.26 13.12 -11.97
C ASP A 392 12.12 12.25 -11.05
N ARG A 393 12.97 11.39 -11.62
CA ARG A 393 13.77 10.45 -10.82
C ARG A 393 14.77 11.19 -9.93
N ASP A 394 15.10 12.42 -10.30
CA ASP A 394 16.01 13.29 -9.57
C ASP A 394 15.29 14.18 -8.56
N GLN A 395 13.95 14.16 -8.51
CA GLN A 395 13.17 14.95 -7.56
C GLN A 395 13.61 14.74 -6.10
N PRO A 396 13.86 13.51 -5.60
CA PRO A 396 14.30 13.32 -4.22
C PRO A 396 15.66 13.99 -3.94
N THR A 397 16.56 13.99 -4.93
CA THR A 397 17.87 14.62 -4.83
C THR A 397 17.74 16.14 -4.86
N ARG A 398 16.92 16.69 -5.76
CA ARG A 398 16.64 18.13 -5.82
C ARG A 398 15.85 18.62 -4.61
N ASP A 399 14.94 17.82 -4.08
CA ASP A 399 14.20 18.13 -2.84
C ASP A 399 15.19 18.17 -1.67
N LEU A 400 16.11 17.21 -1.55
CA LEU A 400 17.19 17.23 -0.55
C LEU A 400 18.11 18.46 -0.72
N GLU A 401 18.56 18.75 -1.94
CA GLU A 401 19.38 19.93 -2.23
C GLU A 401 18.64 21.22 -1.86
N LYS A 402 17.35 21.33 -2.21
CA LYS A 402 16.51 22.47 -1.89
C LYS A 402 16.28 22.60 -0.38
N MET A 403 16.05 21.49 0.31
CA MET A 403 15.86 21.47 1.76
C MET A 403 17.14 21.87 2.51
N MET A 404 18.32 21.37 2.08
CA MET A 404 19.63 21.81 2.57
C MET A 404 19.89 23.29 2.28
N THR A 405 19.43 23.77 1.11
CA THR A 405 19.55 25.19 0.73
C THR A 405 18.68 26.07 1.64
N ASN A 406 17.45 25.65 1.92
CA ASN A 406 16.55 26.38 2.83
C ASN A 406 17.10 26.42 4.27
N GLN A 407 17.72 25.33 4.74
CA GLN A 407 18.36 25.33 6.06
C GLN A 407 19.47 26.37 6.13
N LYS A 408 20.38 26.40 5.14
CA LYS A 408 21.44 27.41 5.06
C LYS A 408 20.90 28.83 4.96
N LEU A 409 19.78 29.03 4.27
CA LEU A 409 19.11 30.33 4.17
C LEU A 409 18.64 30.81 5.55
N VAL A 410 18.01 29.93 6.35
CA VAL A 410 17.55 30.29 7.70
C VAL A 410 18.72 30.54 8.64
N GLU A 411 19.77 29.72 8.60
CA GLU A 411 20.99 29.92 9.40
C GLU A 411 21.69 31.25 9.05
N SER A 412 21.79 31.58 7.77
CA SER A 412 22.33 32.85 7.28
C SER A 412 21.47 34.05 7.70
N TYR A 413 20.15 33.91 7.67
CA TYR A 413 19.22 34.93 8.17
C TYR A 413 19.45 35.22 9.66
N PHE A 414 19.60 34.18 10.49
CA PHE A 414 19.89 34.32 11.93
C PHE A 414 21.26 34.97 12.18
N ALA A 415 22.26 34.63 11.38
CA ALA A 415 23.57 35.28 11.42
C ALA A 415 23.47 36.77 11.05
N ALA A 416 22.67 37.13 10.04
CA ALA A 416 22.41 38.51 9.65
C ALA A 416 21.67 39.29 10.75
N CYS A 417 20.71 38.69 11.44
CA CYS A 417 20.06 39.28 12.61
C CYS A 417 21.06 39.58 13.74
N THR A 418 22.00 38.66 13.97
CA THR A 418 23.07 38.84 14.95
C THR A 418 24.05 39.95 14.55
N GLY A 419 24.43 40.01 13.27
CA GLY A 419 25.26 41.09 12.71
C GLY A 419 24.53 42.44 12.66
N GLY A 420 23.20 42.42 12.61
CA GLY A 420 22.25 43.53 12.55
C GLY A 420 22.55 44.57 11.48
N ASP A 421 22.69 44.09 10.25
CA ASP A 421 22.61 44.88 9.03
C ASP A 421 21.21 44.68 8.41
N ALA A 422 20.42 45.75 8.32
CA ALA A 422 19.07 45.70 7.80
C ALA A 422 19.02 45.26 6.32
N GLY A 423 20.02 45.64 5.52
CA GLY A 423 20.14 45.24 4.12
C GLY A 423 20.40 43.75 4.00
N ALA A 424 21.39 43.24 4.75
CA ALA A 424 21.70 41.82 4.78
C ALA A 424 20.52 40.97 5.27
N ILE A 425 19.74 41.44 6.25
CA ILE A 425 18.53 40.74 6.69
C ILE A 425 17.49 40.73 5.56
N ALA A 426 17.22 41.88 4.93
CA ALA A 426 16.21 42.02 3.89
C ALA A 426 16.48 41.12 2.67
N GLU A 427 17.75 40.86 2.32
CA GLU A 427 18.14 39.96 1.22
C GLU A 427 17.63 38.52 1.35
N HIS A 428 17.28 38.09 2.57
CA HIS A 428 16.77 36.74 2.81
C HIS A 428 15.26 36.60 2.54
N PHE A 429 14.55 37.71 2.29
CA PHE A 429 13.10 37.75 2.19
C PHE A 429 12.61 38.08 0.78
N CYS A 430 11.43 37.56 0.42
CA CYS A 430 10.69 38.08 -0.73
C CYS A 430 10.27 39.55 -0.49
N GLU A 431 10.12 40.34 -1.55
CA GLU A 431 9.65 41.73 -1.44
C GLU A 431 8.30 41.85 -0.71
N ASP A 432 7.39 40.88 -0.91
CA ASP A 432 6.05 40.81 -0.29
C ASP A 432 6.03 39.99 1.02
N ALA A 433 7.19 39.73 1.64
CA ALA A 433 7.27 38.85 2.79
C ALA A 433 6.51 39.37 4.02
N VAL A 434 6.07 38.44 4.88
CA VAL A 434 5.31 38.76 6.10
C VAL A 434 5.81 37.96 7.30
N VAL A 435 6.04 38.65 8.40
CA VAL A 435 6.35 38.04 9.70
C VAL A 435 5.16 38.21 10.63
N TYR A 436 4.61 37.09 11.09
CA TYR A 436 3.54 37.02 12.09
C TYR A 436 4.12 36.63 13.45
N ASP A 437 3.70 37.32 14.50
CA ASP A 437 4.18 37.11 15.87
C ASP A 437 3.01 37.18 16.88
N LEU A 438 3.19 36.60 18.07
CA LEU A 438 2.21 36.66 19.15
C LEU A 438 2.24 37.98 19.94
N ASN A 439 3.32 38.76 19.79
CA ASN A 439 3.65 39.90 20.64
C ASN A 439 3.50 41.26 19.94
N HIS A 440 3.32 41.29 18.60
CA HIS A 440 3.12 42.52 17.83
C HIS A 440 2.33 42.28 16.53
N ASP A 441 1.85 43.36 15.90
CA ASP A 441 1.17 43.30 14.60
C ASP A 441 2.10 42.82 13.47
N PRO A 442 1.57 42.20 12.40
CA PRO A 442 2.40 41.64 11.33
C PRO A 442 3.33 42.66 10.65
N VAL A 443 4.60 42.30 10.50
CA VAL A 443 5.60 43.13 9.79
C VAL A 443 5.64 42.70 8.33
N ARG A 444 5.49 43.66 7.41
CA ARG A 444 5.33 43.40 5.97
C ARG A 444 6.41 44.08 5.16
N GLY A 445 6.99 43.33 4.21
CA GLY A 445 8.01 43.78 3.28
C GLY A 445 9.43 43.54 3.78
N ALA A 446 10.31 43.08 2.88
CA ALA A 446 11.69 42.69 3.19
C ALA A 446 12.48 43.80 3.92
N THR A 447 12.45 45.03 3.39
CA THR A 447 13.14 46.18 4.00
C THR A 447 12.61 46.50 5.40
N THR A 448 11.28 46.51 5.56
CA THR A 448 10.62 46.75 6.86
C THR A 448 11.01 45.69 7.89
N ILE A 449 11.09 44.43 7.47
CA ILE A 449 11.51 43.30 8.30
C ILE A 449 12.97 43.48 8.74
N GLY A 450 13.87 43.85 7.81
CA GLY A 450 15.27 44.15 8.12
C GLY A 450 15.42 45.23 9.19
N ASP A 451 14.77 46.39 8.97
CA ASP A 451 14.79 47.49 9.93
C ASP A 451 14.19 47.11 11.28
N PHE A 452 13.15 46.27 11.28
CA PHE A 452 12.51 45.78 12.50
C PHE A 452 13.49 44.97 13.36
N TYR A 453 14.19 44.01 12.78
CA TYR A 453 15.12 43.16 13.54
C TYR A 453 16.36 43.92 14.03
N VAL A 454 16.85 44.93 13.29
CA VAL A 454 17.91 45.81 13.79
C VAL A 454 17.46 46.58 15.03
N ARG A 455 16.23 47.13 15.03
CA ARG A 455 15.66 47.78 16.23
C ARG A 455 15.53 46.82 17.42
N VAL A 456 15.19 45.55 17.16
CA VAL A 456 15.11 44.53 18.21
C VAL A 456 16.50 44.22 18.78
N ARG A 457 17.52 44.08 17.92
CA ARG A 457 18.92 43.88 18.34
C ARG A 457 19.41 45.05 19.19
N ASP A 458 19.23 46.27 18.72
CA ASP A 458 19.76 47.48 19.38
C ASP A 458 19.14 47.74 20.76
N ARG A 459 17.99 47.13 21.04
CA ARG A 459 17.35 47.17 22.37
C ARG A 459 18.12 46.39 23.43
N TRP A 460 18.92 45.39 23.04
CA TRP A 460 19.59 44.49 23.96
C TRP A 460 21.08 44.41 23.66
N LYS A 461 21.91 44.70 24.67
CA LYS A 461 23.36 44.69 24.50
C LYS A 461 23.85 43.26 24.27
N GLY A 462 24.60 43.05 23.18
CA GLY A 462 25.15 41.75 22.80
C GLY A 462 24.10 40.74 22.33
N ALA A 463 23.02 41.21 21.72
CA ALA A 463 21.97 40.36 21.18
C ALA A 463 22.50 39.40 20.09
N THR A 464 22.41 38.10 20.31
CA THR A 464 22.76 37.06 19.35
C THR A 464 21.62 36.06 19.18
N TRP A 465 21.45 35.55 17.96
CA TRP A 465 20.44 34.54 17.63
C TRP A 465 21.10 33.27 17.13
N GLU A 466 20.63 32.13 17.62
CA GLU A 466 21.08 30.81 17.21
C GLU A 466 19.89 29.90 16.87
N VAL A 467 20.06 29.06 15.85
CA VAL A 467 19.13 27.98 15.52
C VAL A 467 19.57 26.73 16.30
N ASN A 468 18.71 26.23 17.19
CA ASN A 468 19.02 25.06 18.03
C ASN A 468 18.62 23.74 17.35
N THR A 469 17.47 23.72 16.67
CA THR A 469 16.98 22.56 15.93
C THR A 469 16.29 23.00 14.65
N TYR A 470 16.31 22.12 13.65
CA TYR A 470 15.69 22.35 12.34
C TYR A 470 14.88 21.14 11.92
N ALA A 471 13.61 21.35 11.59
CA ALA A 471 12.68 20.36 11.07
C ALA A 471 12.30 20.68 9.62
N GLU A 472 12.55 19.71 8.75
CA GLU A 472 12.75 19.93 7.33
C GLU A 472 11.48 19.68 6.48
N GLY A 473 11.26 20.52 5.47
CA GLY A 473 10.25 20.35 4.42
C GLY A 473 10.67 21.08 3.13
N VAL A 474 10.09 20.70 1.99
CA VAL A 474 10.54 21.19 0.66
C VAL A 474 10.34 22.69 0.47
N ASP A 475 9.17 23.20 0.86
CA ASP A 475 8.81 24.63 0.77
C ASP A 475 8.49 25.24 2.15
N THR A 476 8.71 24.48 3.23
CA THR A 476 8.40 24.89 4.60
C THR A 476 9.43 24.35 5.56
N ALA A 477 9.71 25.06 6.64
CA ALA A 477 10.53 24.56 7.74
C ALA A 477 9.94 24.94 9.09
N ALA A 478 10.36 24.25 10.15
CA ALA A 478 10.14 24.69 11.51
C ALA A 478 11.45 24.61 12.29
N ILE A 479 11.72 25.59 13.15
CA ILE A 479 12.94 25.61 13.97
C ILE A 479 12.60 25.81 15.45
N GLU A 480 13.52 25.39 16.31
CA GLU A 480 13.67 25.96 17.66
C GLU A 480 14.88 26.90 17.64
N TRP A 481 14.75 28.06 18.27
CA TRP A 481 15.79 29.07 18.31
C TRP A 481 15.97 29.65 19.71
N THR A 482 17.15 30.21 19.94
CA THR A 482 17.52 30.92 21.17
C THR A 482 18.09 32.28 20.80
N MET A 483 17.58 33.33 21.45
CA MET A 483 18.17 34.67 21.43
C MET A 483 18.79 34.94 22.79
N ARG A 484 20.05 35.36 22.81
CA ARG A 484 20.78 35.71 24.04
C ARG A 484 21.07 37.19 24.03
N GLY A 485 21.12 37.79 25.21
CA GLY A 485 21.50 39.19 25.37
C GLY A 485 21.72 39.56 26.82
N THR A 486 22.05 40.82 27.06
CA THR A 486 22.18 41.38 28.40
C THR A 486 21.17 42.49 28.64
N ASN A 487 20.51 42.46 29.81
CA ASN A 487 19.58 43.47 30.28
C ASN A 487 20.05 43.96 31.66
N ARG A 488 20.48 45.23 31.76
CA ARG A 488 21.06 45.79 32.99
C ARG A 488 22.18 44.90 33.56
N ASP A 489 23.08 44.47 32.67
CA ASP A 489 24.23 43.60 32.94
C ASP A 489 23.90 42.18 33.43
N LYS A 490 22.62 41.77 33.41
CA LYS A 490 22.22 40.37 33.63
C LYS A 490 22.01 39.64 32.29
N PRO A 491 22.65 38.47 32.07
CA PRO A 491 22.39 37.66 30.89
C PRO A 491 20.97 37.10 30.93
N PHE A 492 20.33 36.98 29.77
CA PHE A 492 19.05 36.31 29.61
C PHE A 492 19.02 35.53 28.29
N ALA A 493 18.09 34.58 28.18
CA ALA A 493 17.83 33.83 26.97
C ALA A 493 16.32 33.79 26.67
N VAL A 494 15.93 34.23 25.47
CA VAL A 494 14.58 34.04 24.95
C VAL A 494 14.59 32.83 24.04
N ARG A 495 13.63 31.93 24.20
CA ARG A 495 13.51 30.72 23.39
C ARG A 495 12.15 30.65 22.72
N GLY A 496 12.14 30.20 21.47
CA GLY A 496 10.94 30.18 20.65
C GLY A 496 10.97 29.12 19.58
N SER A 497 9.86 29.02 18.87
CA SER A 497 9.77 28.24 17.64
C SER A 497 9.21 29.08 16.51
N GLU A 498 9.70 28.84 15.31
CA GLU A 498 9.28 29.53 14.10
C GLU A 498 8.97 28.59 12.97
N HIS A 499 7.94 28.92 12.20
CA HIS A 499 7.53 28.19 11.00
C HIS A 499 7.70 29.05 9.76
N TYR A 500 8.42 28.53 8.77
CA TYR A 500 8.78 29.19 7.52
C TYR A 500 7.93 28.69 6.35
N GLU A 501 7.71 29.58 5.38
CA GLU A 501 7.31 29.27 4.01
C GLU A 501 8.32 29.95 3.07
N PHE A 502 8.84 29.19 2.11
CA PHE A 502 9.83 29.67 1.15
C PHE A 502 9.22 29.83 -0.24
N ARG A 503 9.71 30.80 -1.00
CA ARG A 503 9.36 30.99 -2.40
C ARG A 503 10.57 31.50 -3.16
N ASP A 504 10.88 30.88 -4.30
CA ASP A 504 11.96 31.29 -5.20
C ASP A 504 13.33 31.47 -4.51
N GLY A 505 13.64 30.61 -3.53
CA GLY A 505 14.90 30.65 -2.79
C GLY A 505 14.98 31.71 -1.68
N ALA A 506 13.86 32.38 -1.36
CA ALA A 506 13.77 33.38 -0.30
C ALA A 506 12.65 33.05 0.70
N ILE A 507 12.70 33.67 1.88
CA ILE A 507 11.67 33.54 2.92
C ILE A 507 10.47 34.40 2.52
N ARG A 508 9.32 33.75 2.33
CA ARG A 508 8.05 34.44 2.05
C ARG A 508 7.31 34.77 3.34
N GLN A 509 7.30 33.85 4.29
CA GLN A 509 6.50 33.99 5.50
C GLN A 509 7.18 33.36 6.71
N ILE A 510 7.10 34.06 7.84
CA ILE A 510 7.48 33.53 9.16
C ILE A 510 6.27 33.60 10.08
N ARG A 511 6.04 32.54 10.86
CA ARG A 511 5.09 32.53 11.99
C ARG A 511 5.84 32.17 13.26
N GLN A 512 5.94 33.12 14.18
CA GLN A 512 6.73 33.03 15.41
C GLN A 512 5.83 32.67 16.60
N TYR A 513 6.29 31.68 17.38
CA TYR A 513 5.61 31.17 18.57
C TYR A 513 6.57 31.25 19.76
N TRP A 514 6.48 32.38 20.47
CA TRP A 514 7.22 32.62 21.70
C TRP A 514 6.50 33.73 22.50
N ALA A 515 6.82 33.83 23.78
CA ALA A 515 6.23 34.83 24.66
C ALA A 515 7.29 35.85 25.09
N PHE A 516 6.93 37.14 25.07
CA PHE A 516 7.75 38.20 25.60
C PHE A 516 7.26 38.65 26.97
N ASP A 517 8.13 38.60 27.99
CA ASP A 517 7.90 39.25 29.28
C ASP A 517 8.94 40.35 29.52
N ARG A 518 8.46 41.60 29.56
CA ARG A 518 9.31 42.78 29.78
C ARG A 518 9.99 42.80 31.15
N LYS A 519 9.39 42.16 32.18
CA LYS A 519 9.94 42.10 33.54
C LYS A 519 10.97 40.97 33.67
N ASN A 520 10.74 39.85 33.00
CA ASN A 520 11.64 38.71 32.99
C ASN A 520 11.86 38.19 31.55
N PRO A 521 12.87 38.71 30.84
CA PRO A 521 13.11 38.35 29.45
C PRO A 521 13.66 36.91 29.27
N ASP A 522 13.98 36.19 30.34
CA ASP A 522 14.32 34.76 30.27
C ASP A 522 13.05 33.93 30.14
N VAL A 523 12.70 33.59 28.89
CA VAL A 523 11.44 32.92 28.54
C VAL A 523 11.71 31.63 27.77
N GLY A 524 11.02 30.55 28.15
CA GLY A 524 11.09 29.24 27.51
C GLY A 524 10.00 28.29 28.03
N LEU A 525 10.11 27.00 27.69
CA LEU A 525 9.17 25.97 28.14
C LEU A 525 9.26 25.75 29.66
N ARG A 526 8.10 25.72 30.34
CA ARG A 526 8.03 25.48 31.78
C ARG A 526 8.45 24.04 32.11
N GLY A 527 9.44 23.89 32.98
CA GLY A 527 9.94 22.59 33.45
C GLY A 527 10.86 21.87 32.46
N TYR A 528 11.22 22.48 31.33
CA TYR A 528 12.16 21.88 30.38
C TYR A 528 13.62 22.09 30.84
N PRO A 529 14.45 21.04 30.88
CA PRO A 529 15.79 21.12 31.47
C PRO A 529 16.84 21.62 30.46
N TYR A 530 16.71 22.88 30.00
CA TYR A 530 17.57 23.47 28.96
C TYR A 530 19.08 23.35 29.23
N ALA A 531 19.51 23.50 30.50
CA ALA A 531 20.92 23.41 30.89
C ALA A 531 21.52 22.00 30.72
N SER A 532 20.69 20.96 30.58
CA SER A 532 21.15 19.57 30.37
C SER A 532 21.06 19.12 28.91
N ASP A 533 20.53 19.96 28.03
CA ASP A 533 20.30 19.62 26.62
C ASP A 533 21.35 20.29 25.73
N ALA A 534 22.24 19.48 25.18
CA ALA A 534 23.37 19.93 24.36
C ALA A 534 22.95 20.83 23.18
N ARG A 535 21.70 20.71 22.69
CA ARG A 535 21.17 21.56 21.60
C ARG A 535 21.02 23.03 22.01
N PHE A 536 20.91 23.31 23.30
CA PHE A 536 20.67 24.65 23.85
C PHE A 536 21.85 25.18 24.69
N THR A 537 22.93 24.41 24.85
CA THR A 537 24.13 24.79 25.63
C THR A 537 25.39 24.95 24.77
N ALA A 538 25.33 24.65 23.47
CA ALA A 538 26.48 24.67 22.56
C ALA A 538 27.21 26.04 22.47
N GLY A 539 26.55 27.15 22.82
CA GLY A 539 27.16 28.49 22.88
C GLY A 539 27.85 28.85 24.20
N GLU A 540 27.74 28.05 25.27
CA GLU A 540 28.31 28.36 26.60
C GLU A 540 29.78 27.91 26.75
N ALA A 541 30.25 26.98 25.92
CA ALA A 541 31.60 26.42 26.02
C ALA A 541 32.73 27.33 25.50
N GLY A 542 32.41 28.50 24.92
CA GLY A 542 33.37 29.40 24.28
C GLY A 542 33.82 30.62 25.10
N VAL A 543 33.33 30.80 26.32
CA VAL A 543 33.63 32.00 27.14
C VAL A 543 34.53 31.69 28.35
N ASP A 544 34.87 30.42 28.60
CA ASP A 544 35.67 29.99 29.76
C ASP A 544 36.93 29.19 29.38
N ALA A 545 37.61 29.58 28.29
CA ALA A 545 38.97 29.16 28.01
C ALA A 545 39.82 30.39 27.62
N SER A 546 40.46 30.94 28.65
CA SER A 546 41.65 31.83 28.69
C SER A 546 42.19 32.40 27.38
#